data_AF-A0A258TYD5-F1
#
_entry.id   AF-A0A258TYD5-F1
#
_cell.length_a   1.000
_cell.length_b   1.000
_cell.length_c   1.000
_cell.angle_alpha   90.00
_cell.angle_beta   90.00
_cell.angle_gamma   90.00
#
_symmetry.space_group_name_H-M   'P 1'
#
loop_
_entity.id
_entity.type
_entity.pdbx_description
1 polymer ?
#
loop_
_entity_poly.entity_id
_entity_poly.type
_entity_poly.pdbx_seq_one_letter_code
_entity_poly.pdbx_strand_id
1 'polypeptide(L)'
;DTTVVFVHFLDNLLKSLADKEALGVRIYILNQFPLLRLDELRKAFLRDWLDKKSTKLPVSFELPIMRQLINFAYVAICELMGPVKADHLLSQAIKSSEEMAKQMEIPMHDFL
;
A
#
# COMPACT_ATOMS: atom_id res chain seq x y z
N ASP A 1 6.60 2.00 -14.64
CA ASP A 1 5.96 0.81 -14.05
C ASP A 1 4.97 1.26 -12.99
N THR A 2 3.72 0.82 -13.11
CA THR A 2 2.62 1.09 -12.16
C THR A 2 2.96 0.69 -10.72
N THR A 3 3.80 -0.33 -10.56
CA THR A 3 4.29 -0.80 -9.26
C THR A 3 5.08 0.26 -8.51
N VAL A 4 5.78 1.16 -9.21
CA VAL A 4 6.56 2.24 -8.59
C VAL A 4 5.63 3.26 -7.94
N VAL A 5 4.56 3.65 -8.63
CA VAL A 5 3.55 4.58 -8.11
C VAL A 5 2.82 3.95 -6.93
N PHE A 6 2.48 2.66 -7.02
CA PHE A 6 1.89 1.90 -5.90
C PHE A 6 2.79 1.90 -4.65
N VAL A 7 4.08 1.57 -4.81
CA VAL A 7 5.05 1.56 -3.70
C VAL A 7 5.13 2.94 -3.07
N HIS A 8 5.25 3.99 -3.88
CA HIS A 8 5.29 5.37 -3.40
C HIS A 8 4.01 5.75 -2.64
N PHE A 9 2.85 5.37 -3.16
CA PHE A 9 1.55 5.66 -2.55
C PHE A 9 1.38 4.95 -1.19
N LEU A 10 1.65 3.64 -1.13
CA LEU A 10 1.52 2.87 0.11
C LEU A 10 2.57 3.32 1.15
N ASP A 11 3.79 3.66 0.72
CA ASP A 11 4.80 4.23 1.62
C ASP A 11 4.37 5.58 2.19
N ASN A 12 3.82 6.48 1.37
CA ASN A 12 3.34 7.79 1.84
C ASN A 12 2.19 7.62 2.84
N LEU A 13 1.27 6.69 2.58
CA LEU A 13 0.20 6.35 3.51
C LEU A 13 0.77 5.83 4.84
N LEU A 14 1.71 4.87 4.81
CA LEU A 14 2.31 4.32 6.03
C LEU A 14 3.19 5.34 6.79
N LYS A 15 3.84 6.29 6.10
CA LYS A 15 4.65 7.35 6.72
C LYS A 15 3.80 8.44 7.38
N SER A 16 2.53 8.59 6.99
CA SER A 16 1.59 9.51 7.62
C SER A 16 1.08 9.02 9.00
N LEU A 17 1.35 7.76 9.32
CA LEU A 17 0.99 7.11 10.58
C LEU A 17 2.15 7.19 11.58
N ALA A 18 1.85 7.19 12.88
CA ALA A 18 2.86 6.93 13.90
C ALA A 18 3.33 5.47 13.83
N ASP A 19 4.55 5.20 14.32
CA ASP A 19 5.23 3.92 14.09
C ASP A 19 4.44 2.70 14.56
N LYS A 20 3.70 2.84 15.68
CA LYS A 20 2.86 1.76 16.23
C LYS A 20 1.69 1.44 15.31
N GLU A 21 0.99 2.45 14.81
CA GLU A 21 -0.11 2.29 13.86
C GLU A 21 0.39 1.76 12.53
N ALA A 22 1.51 2.28 12.01
CA ALA A 22 2.12 1.80 10.78
C ALA A 22 2.53 0.33 10.88
N LEU A 23 3.04 -0.11 12.05
CA LEU A 23 3.32 -1.52 12.32
C LEU A 23 2.02 -2.35 12.35
N GLY A 24 0.97 -1.85 13.01
CA GLY A 24 -0.34 -2.50 13.02
C GLY A 24 -0.92 -2.72 11.62
N VAL A 25 -0.83 -1.71 10.75
CA VAL A 25 -1.27 -1.81 9.35
C VAL A 25 -0.45 -2.83 8.57
N ARG A 26 0.89 -2.85 8.73
CA ARG A 26 1.75 -3.87 8.08
C ARG A 26 1.36 -5.29 8.50
N ILE A 27 1.19 -5.52 9.80
CA ILE A 27 0.78 -6.83 10.33
C ILE A 27 -0.59 -7.22 9.78
N TYR A 28 -1.54 -6.29 9.72
CA TYR A 28 -2.85 -6.54 9.13
C TYR A 28 -2.72 -6.99 7.68
N ILE A 29 -2.00 -6.24 6.84
CA ILE A 29 -1.76 -6.58 5.44
C ILE A 29 -1.15 -7.99 5.31
N LEU A 30 -0.13 -8.30 6.11
CA LEU A 30 0.53 -9.61 6.12
C LEU A 30 -0.43 -10.74 6.49
N ASN A 31 -1.36 -10.50 7.43
CA ASN A 31 -2.37 -11.48 7.82
C ASN A 31 -3.40 -11.75 6.69
N GLN A 32 -3.57 -10.81 5.76
CA GLN A 32 -4.44 -10.97 4.59
C GLN A 32 -3.74 -11.65 3.40
N PHE A 33 -2.44 -11.96 3.48
CA PHE A 33 -1.70 -12.61 2.39
C PHE A 33 -2.30 -13.94 1.90
N PRO A 34 -2.91 -14.79 2.75
CA PRO A 34 -3.61 -15.98 2.28
C PRO A 34 -4.74 -15.68 1.29
N LEU A 35 -5.32 -14.48 1.33
CA LEU A 35 -6.38 -14.04 0.41
C LEU A 35 -5.83 -13.46 -0.91
N LEU A 36 -4.53 -13.17 -1.00
CA LEU A 36 -3.90 -12.70 -2.22
C LEU A 36 -3.69 -13.87 -3.18
N ARG A 37 -4.26 -13.76 -4.38
CA ARG A 37 -4.02 -14.69 -5.49
C ARG A 37 -2.66 -14.40 -6.13
N LEU A 38 -1.60 -14.68 -5.38
CA LEU A 38 -0.20 -14.57 -5.79
C LEU A 38 0.51 -15.90 -5.54
N ASP A 39 1.54 -16.18 -6.34
CA ASP A 39 2.48 -17.25 -6.04
C ASP A 39 3.33 -16.92 -4.80
N GLU A 40 3.91 -17.96 -4.20
CA GLU A 40 4.66 -17.84 -2.95
C GLU A 40 5.93 -16.99 -3.09
N LEU A 41 6.56 -16.93 -4.26
CA LEU A 41 7.73 -16.09 -4.50
C LEU A 41 7.35 -14.60 -4.45
N ARG A 42 6.28 -14.21 -5.15
CA ARG A 42 5.76 -12.83 -5.11
C ARG A 42 5.29 -12.43 -3.71
N LYS A 43 4.67 -13.35 -2.96
CA LYS A 43 4.31 -13.11 -1.55
C LYS A 43 5.55 -12.91 -0.68
N ALA A 44 6.62 -13.68 -0.87
CA ALA A 44 7.86 -13.51 -0.13
C ALA A 44 8.46 -12.11 -0.37
N PHE A 45 8.50 -11.65 -1.63
CA PHE A 45 8.97 -10.30 -1.95
C PHE A 45 8.13 -9.19 -1.30
N LEU A 46 6.80 -9.31 -1.32
CA LEU A 46 5.93 -8.35 -0.62
C LEU A 46 6.16 -8.37 0.90
N ARG A 47 6.35 -9.55 1.49
CA ARG A 47 6.62 -9.68 2.93
C ARG A 47 7.92 -9.00 3.30
N ASP A 48 9.01 -9.27 2.57
CA ASP A 48 10.31 -8.67 2.86
C ASP A 48 10.30 -7.15 2.67
N TRP A 49 9.54 -6.65 1.71
CA TRP A 49 9.35 -5.22 1.52
C TRP A 49 8.52 -4.58 2.64
N LEU A 50 7.39 -5.18 3.04
CA LEU A 50 6.58 -4.68 4.16
C LEU A 50 7.35 -4.71 5.49
N ASP A 51 8.16 -5.75 5.71
CA ASP A 51 9.05 -5.89 6.87
C ASP A 51 10.26 -4.93 6.82
N LYS A 52 10.39 -4.11 5.76
CA LYS A 52 11.55 -3.24 5.49
C LYS A 52 12.89 -3.98 5.40
N LYS A 53 12.89 -5.30 5.18
CA LYS A 53 14.10 -6.10 4.87
C LYS A 53 14.61 -5.82 3.46
N SER A 54 13.70 -5.46 2.55
CA SER A 54 14.03 -4.93 1.22
C SER A 54 13.56 -3.48 1.09
N THR A 55 14.39 -2.66 0.43
CA THR A 55 14.04 -1.27 0.09
C THR A 55 13.26 -1.15 -1.22
N LYS A 56 13.12 -2.25 -1.97
CA LYS A 56 12.45 -2.27 -3.29
C LYS A 56 11.65 -3.55 -3.48
N LEU A 57 10.55 -3.45 -4.23
CA LEU A 57 9.90 -4.63 -4.81
C LEU A 57 10.64 -5.01 -6.11
N PRO A 58 11.22 -6.22 -6.20
CA PRO A 58 12.04 -6.63 -7.34
C PRO A 58 11.22 -7.07 -8.56
N VAL A 59 9.89 -7.12 -8.44
CA VAL A 59 8.96 -7.58 -9.47
C VAL A 59 7.80 -6.62 -9.60
N SER A 60 7.27 -6.51 -10.82
CA SER A 60 6.05 -5.77 -11.08
C SER A 60 4.83 -6.57 -10.61
N PHE A 61 3.81 -5.85 -10.11
CA PHE A 61 2.55 -6.44 -9.69
C PHE A 61 1.40 -5.99 -10.59
N GLU A 62 0.41 -6.84 -10.75
CA GLU A 62 -0.80 -6.50 -11.49
C GLU A 62 -1.66 -5.52 -10.68
N LEU A 63 -2.35 -4.64 -11.39
CA LEU A 63 -3.18 -3.60 -10.79
C LEU A 63 -4.22 -4.13 -9.77
N PRO A 64 -4.93 -5.27 -10.01
CA PRO A 64 -5.86 -5.81 -9.03
C PRO A 64 -5.21 -6.15 -7.68
N ILE A 65 -3.97 -6.64 -7.70
CA ILE A 65 -3.21 -6.96 -6.48
C ILE A 65 -2.83 -5.69 -5.74
N MET A 66 -2.38 -4.66 -6.47
CA MET A 66 -2.03 -3.36 -5.89
C MET A 66 -3.25 -2.71 -5.22
N ARG A 67 -4.42 -2.69 -5.88
CA ARG A 67 -5.68 -2.22 -5.29
C ARG A 67 -6.04 -2.98 -4.02
N GLN A 68 -5.92 -4.31 -4.05
CA GLN A 68 -6.25 -5.14 -2.90
C GLN A 68 -5.36 -4.83 -1.68
N LEU A 69 -4.07 -4.58 -1.90
CA LEU A 69 -3.14 -4.17 -0.85
C LEU A 69 -3.48 -2.78 -0.27
N ILE A 70 -3.84 -1.81 -1.12
CA ILE A 70 -4.33 -0.50 -0.66
C ILE A 70 -5.61 -0.64 0.15
N ASN A 71 -6.55 -1.48 -0.29
CA ASN A 71 -7.79 -1.74 0.44
C ASN A 71 -7.52 -2.37 1.81
N PHE A 72 -6.61 -3.34 1.92
CA PHE A 72 -6.21 -3.89 3.22
C PHE A 72 -5.60 -2.83 4.13
N ALA A 73 -4.76 -1.95 3.59
CA ALA A 73 -4.22 -0.83 4.36
C ALA A 73 -5.33 0.11 4.86
N TYR A 74 -6.27 0.46 3.98
CA TYR A 74 -7.41 1.32 4.30
C TYR A 74 -8.30 0.72 5.40
N VAL A 75 -8.67 -0.56 5.28
CA VAL A 75 -9.47 -1.26 6.30
C VAL A 75 -8.73 -1.30 7.64
N ALA A 76 -7.43 -1.62 7.63
CA ALA A 76 -6.62 -1.60 8.85
C ALA A 76 -6.61 -0.22 9.54
N ILE A 77 -6.48 0.85 8.76
CA ILE A 77 -6.52 2.22 9.30
C ILE A 77 -7.91 2.55 9.85
N CYS A 78 -8.99 2.12 9.17
CA CYS A 78 -10.35 2.28 9.66
C CYS A 78 -10.54 1.58 11.02
N GLU A 79 -10.05 0.35 11.16
CA GLU A 79 -10.14 -0.41 12.42
C GLU A 79 -9.32 0.24 13.55
N LEU A 80 -8.15 0.80 13.24
CA LEU A 80 -7.25 1.39 14.24
C LEU A 80 -7.64 2.83 14.65
N MET A 81 -8.16 3.62 13.72
CA MET A 81 -8.28 5.07 13.86
C MET A 81 -9.67 5.63 13.53
N GLY A 82 -10.57 4.78 13.04
CA GLY A 82 -11.88 5.16 12.55
C GLY A 82 -11.89 5.63 11.09
N PRO A 83 -13.05 5.52 10.41
CA PRO A 83 -13.17 5.76 8.97
C PRO A 83 -12.87 7.20 8.56
N VAL A 84 -13.30 8.19 9.37
CA VAL A 84 -13.06 9.61 9.07
C VAL A 84 -11.57 9.92 8.96
N LYS A 85 -10.75 9.35 9.84
CA LYS A 85 -9.30 9.55 9.81
C LYS A 85 -8.66 8.74 8.67
N ALA A 86 -9.17 7.55 8.37
CA ALA A 86 -8.72 6.76 7.23
C ALA A 86 -8.93 7.50 5.90
N ASP A 87 -10.11 8.05 5.67
CA ASP A 87 -10.44 8.84 4.47
C ASP A 87 -9.53 10.06 4.32
N HIS A 88 -9.26 10.75 5.44
CA HIS A 88 -8.37 11.91 5.44
C HIS A 88 -6.95 11.53 5.04
N LEU A 89 -6.39 10.47 5.64
CA LEU A 89 -5.04 9.99 5.35
C LEU A 89 -4.91 9.46 3.93
N LEU A 90 -5.92 8.72 3.44
CA LEU A 90 -5.96 8.23 2.06
C LEU A 90 -5.98 9.39 1.07
N SER A 91 -6.83 10.40 1.31
CA SER A 91 -6.91 11.60 0.47
C SER A 91 -5.59 12.38 0.44
N GLN A 92 -4.89 12.48 1.57
CA GLN A 92 -3.57 13.11 1.63
C GLN A 92 -2.50 12.29 0.90
N ALA A 93 -2.53 10.96 1.04
CA ALA A 93 -1.61 10.08 0.35
C ALA A 93 -1.82 10.15 -1.17
N ILE A 94 -3.07 10.23 -1.66
CA ILE A 94 -3.38 10.44 -3.08
C ILE A 94 -2.76 11.75 -3.58
N LYS A 95 -3.00 12.86 -2.89
CA LYS A 95 -2.47 14.18 -3.26
C LYS A 95 -0.95 14.21 -3.29
N SER A 96 -0.29 13.57 -2.32
CA SER A 96 1.18 13.53 -2.26
C SER A 96 1.81 12.64 -3.32
N SER A 97 1.07 11.69 -3.88
CA SER A 97 1.53 10.81 -4.96
C SER A 97 1.13 11.28 -6.37
N GLU A 98 0.26 12.29 -6.47
CA GLU A 98 -0.35 12.75 -7.73
C GLU A 98 0.68 13.29 -8.74
N GLU A 99 1.73 13.99 -8.26
CA GLU A 99 2.79 14.51 -9.12
C GLU A 99 3.58 13.38 -9.79
N MET A 100 4.00 12.37 -9.02
CA MET A 100 4.71 11.20 -9.54
C MET A 100 3.82 10.42 -10.50
N ALA A 101 2.57 10.21 -10.12
CA ALA A 101 1.60 9.49 -10.94
C ALA A 101 1.38 10.19 -12.30
N LYS A 102 1.26 11.52 -12.29
CA LYS A 102 1.15 12.35 -13.50
C LYS A 102 2.38 12.27 -14.39
N GLN A 103 3.59 12.33 -13.83
CA GLN A 103 4.85 12.19 -14.58
C GLN A 103 4.95 10.82 -15.27
N MET A 104 4.33 9.79 -14.70
CA MET A 104 4.34 8.43 -15.23
C MET A 104 3.06 8.06 -15.99
N GLU A 105 2.17 9.02 -16.22
CA GLU A 105 0.88 8.84 -16.92
C GLU A 105 -0.02 7.74 -16.30
N ILE A 106 0.05 7.56 -14.98
CA ILE A 106 -0.74 6.59 -14.22
C ILE A 106 -1.78 7.34 -13.39
N PRO A 107 -3.09 7.11 -13.60
CA PRO A 107 -4.12 7.74 -12.79
C PRO A 107 -4.15 7.20 -11.34
N MET A 108 -4.18 8.07 -10.33
CA MET A 108 -4.25 7.62 -8.92
C MET A 108 -5.53 6.85 -8.59
N HIS A 109 -6.64 7.13 -9.30
CA HIS A 109 -7.90 6.42 -9.10
C HIS A 109 -7.83 4.95 -9.52
N ASP A 110 -6.81 4.54 -10.27
CA ASP A 110 -6.59 3.13 -10.61
C ASP A 110 -6.21 2.27 -9.40
N PHE A 111 -5.78 2.88 -8.30
CA PHE A 111 -5.44 2.18 -7.06
C PHE A 111 -6.59 2.06 -6.06
N LEU A 112 -7.76 2.63 -6.39
CA LEU A 112 -8.96 2.64 -5.56
C LEU A 112 -10.01 1.61 -6.04
#